data_AF-F2S5U3-F1
#
_entry.id   AF-F2S5U3-F1
#
_cell.length_a   1.000
_cell.length_b   1.000
_cell.length_c   1.000
_cell.angle_alpha   90.00
_cell.angle_beta   90.00
_cell.angle_gamma   90.00
#
_symmetry.space_group_name_H-M   'P 1'
#
loop_
_entity.id
_entity.type
_entity.pdbx_description
1 polymer ?
#
loop_
_entity_poly.entity_id
_entity_poly.type
_entity_poly.pdbx_seq_one_letter_code
_entity_poly.pdbx_strand_id
1 'polypeptide(L)'
;MPEDMPLFLRVSSTEWLEESRPDLPSWTVEDTVRFAEVLAEGGKVDFIDISSGGNHPDQKAVKKAVGDRMLVGVVGNITTGTTANRLLEEDGLDYALVGRWFQKHPSLVWSFAEELGVDHKVANQMSWPFGGRGSTTYLKAAQKN
;
A
#
# COMPACT_ATOMS: atom_id res chain seq x y z
N MET A 1 -21.05 12.02 7.83
CA MET A 1 -20.28 11.99 6.57
C MET A 1 -21.25 11.58 5.48
N PRO A 2 -21.14 12.10 4.25
CA PRO A 2 -21.92 11.59 3.11
C PRO A 2 -21.73 10.08 2.95
N GLU A 3 -22.77 9.35 2.53
CA GLU A 3 -22.75 7.87 2.44
C GLU A 3 -21.78 7.35 1.36
N ASP A 4 -21.48 8.16 0.35
CA ASP A 4 -20.60 7.84 -0.78
C ASP A 4 -19.14 8.26 -0.59
N MET A 5 -18.84 8.92 0.54
CA MET A 5 -17.48 9.38 0.85
C MET A 5 -16.72 8.30 1.63
N PRO A 6 -15.59 7.77 1.12
CA PRO A 6 -14.87 6.72 1.82
C PRO A 6 -14.22 7.25 3.11
N LEU A 7 -14.36 6.48 4.20
CA LEU A 7 -13.70 6.74 5.47
C LEU A 7 -12.44 5.90 5.63
N PHE A 8 -11.30 6.58 5.66
CA PHE A 8 -10.00 5.97 5.87
C PHE A 8 -9.56 6.20 7.31
N LEU A 9 -9.03 5.15 7.96
CA LEU A 9 -8.42 5.24 9.28
C LEU A 9 -6.96 4.82 9.20
N ARG A 10 -6.05 5.67 9.68
CA ARG A 10 -4.64 5.34 9.80
C ARG A 10 -4.28 5.03 11.24
N VAL A 11 -3.58 3.92 11.47
CA VAL A 11 -3.10 3.50 12.79
C VAL A 11 -1.63 3.11 12.76
N SER A 12 -0.99 3.14 13.90
CA SER A 12 0.30 2.47 14.12
C SER A 12 0.02 1.03 14.52
N SER A 13 0.67 0.06 13.88
CA SER A 13 0.50 -1.36 14.20
C SER A 13 1.06 -1.70 15.59
N THR A 14 2.10 -0.99 16.00
CA THR A 14 2.73 -1.10 17.32
C THR A 14 3.48 0.20 17.65
N GLU A 15 3.67 0.44 18.94
CA GLU A 15 4.48 1.53 19.49
C GLU A 15 5.97 1.19 19.66
N TRP A 16 6.39 -0.07 19.49
CA TRP A 16 7.77 -0.56 19.69
C TRP A 16 8.33 -0.34 21.11
N LEU A 17 7.46 -0.13 22.10
CA LEU A 17 7.90 0.08 23.48
C LEU A 17 8.36 -1.23 24.13
N GLU A 18 7.98 -2.38 23.60
CA GLU A 18 8.47 -3.69 24.05
C GLU A 18 9.99 -3.81 23.88
N GLU A 19 10.57 -3.10 22.90
CA GLU A 19 12.02 -3.08 22.65
C GLU A 19 12.75 -2.04 23.52
N SER A 20 12.13 -0.89 23.75
CA SER A 20 12.79 0.26 24.38
C SER A 20 12.46 0.45 25.87
N ARG A 21 11.27 0.01 26.29
CA ARG A 21 10.67 0.15 27.63
C ARG A 21 9.83 -1.10 27.98
N PRO A 22 10.45 -2.29 28.08
CA PRO A 22 9.73 -3.56 28.31
C PRO A 22 9.00 -3.61 29.67
N ASP A 23 9.27 -2.68 30.57
CA ASP A 23 8.59 -2.51 31.85
C ASP A 23 7.19 -1.89 31.75
N LEU A 24 6.85 -1.31 30.60
CA LEU A 24 5.58 -0.64 30.39
C LEU A 24 4.70 -1.43 29.41
N PRO A 25 3.38 -1.54 29.66
CA PRO A 25 2.45 -2.03 28.66
C PRO A 25 2.36 -1.04 27.49
N SER A 26 2.23 -1.56 26.28
CA SER A 26 2.15 -0.79 25.04
C SER A 26 1.21 -1.43 24.04
N TRP A 27 0.83 -0.64 23.03
CA TRP A 27 -0.01 -1.13 21.95
C TRP A 27 0.76 -2.10 21.04
N THR A 28 0.26 -3.33 20.94
CA THR A 28 0.89 -4.39 20.14
C THR A 28 0.17 -4.62 18.81
N VAL A 29 0.75 -5.47 17.95
CA VAL A 29 0.07 -5.85 16.71
C VAL A 29 -1.20 -6.64 16.99
N GLU A 30 -1.23 -7.47 18.02
CA GLU A 30 -2.43 -8.20 18.45
C GLU A 30 -3.55 -7.27 18.87
N ASP A 31 -3.24 -6.10 19.44
CA ASP A 31 -4.23 -5.07 19.73
C ASP A 31 -4.77 -4.44 18.44
N THR A 32 -3.88 -4.16 17.47
CA THR A 32 -4.28 -3.69 16.14
C THR A 32 -5.19 -4.68 15.42
N VAL A 33 -4.89 -5.98 15.48
CA VAL A 33 -5.72 -7.03 14.87
C VAL A 33 -7.12 -7.03 15.48
N ARG A 34 -7.22 -7.07 16.82
CA ARG A 34 -8.49 -7.02 17.54
C ARG A 34 -9.28 -5.74 17.23
N PHE A 35 -8.59 -4.61 17.15
CA PHE A 35 -9.22 -3.35 16.79
C PHE A 35 -9.75 -3.36 15.35
N ALA A 36 -8.98 -3.88 14.40
CA ALA A 36 -9.38 -3.98 13.00
C ALA A 36 -10.59 -4.92 12.81
N GLU A 37 -10.69 -6.01 13.57
CA GLU A 37 -11.88 -6.88 13.55
C GLU A 37 -13.14 -6.14 13.99
N VAL A 38 -13.07 -5.37 15.09
CA VAL A 38 -14.18 -4.55 15.58
C VAL A 38 -14.58 -3.49 14.54
N LEU A 39 -13.61 -2.87 13.87
CA LEU A 39 -13.88 -1.90 12.80
C LEU A 39 -14.58 -2.54 11.61
N ALA A 40 -14.11 -3.72 11.19
CA ALA A 40 -14.69 -4.48 10.09
C ALA A 40 -16.12 -4.94 10.40
N GLU A 41 -16.41 -5.36 11.64
CA GLU A 41 -17.77 -5.70 12.09
C GLU A 41 -18.70 -4.47 12.12
N GLY A 42 -18.17 -3.31 12.47
CA GLY A 42 -18.93 -2.05 12.48
C GLY A 42 -19.30 -1.54 11.08
N GLY A 43 -18.51 -1.90 10.05
CA GLY A 43 -18.80 -1.60 8.64
C GLY A 43 -18.81 -0.11 8.27
N LYS A 44 -18.23 0.77 9.10
CA LYS A 44 -18.18 2.22 8.86
C LYS A 44 -16.84 2.73 8.32
N VAL A 45 -15.78 1.95 8.47
CA VAL A 45 -14.43 2.27 7.98
C VAL A 45 -14.20 1.42 6.76
N ASP A 46 -14.00 2.07 5.61
CA ASP A 46 -13.81 1.38 4.33
C ASP A 46 -12.39 0.85 4.16
N PHE A 47 -11.43 1.53 4.79
CA PHE A 47 -10.02 1.26 4.62
C PHE A 47 -9.22 1.56 5.88
N ILE A 48 -8.32 0.64 6.25
CA ILE A 48 -7.35 0.84 7.31
C ILE A 48 -5.92 0.92 6.74
N ASP A 49 -5.25 2.05 6.97
CA ASP A 49 -3.84 2.29 6.66
C ASP A 49 -2.99 1.89 7.86
N ILE A 50 -2.26 0.79 7.73
CA ILE A 50 -1.37 0.26 8.76
C ILE A 50 0.04 0.82 8.59
N SER A 51 0.41 1.69 9.52
CA SER A 51 1.76 2.24 9.65
C SER A 51 2.54 1.56 10.79
N SER A 52 3.83 1.91 10.94
CA SER A 52 4.85 1.22 11.78
C SER A 52 4.99 -0.29 11.49
N GLY A 53 6.20 -0.85 11.58
CA GLY A 53 6.46 -2.22 11.11
C GLY A 53 6.32 -2.40 9.59
N GLY A 54 6.60 -1.36 8.81
CA GLY A 54 6.30 -1.19 7.37
C GLY A 54 6.71 -2.27 6.36
N ASN A 55 7.37 -3.34 6.80
CA ASN A 55 7.66 -4.56 6.02
C ASN A 55 7.67 -5.82 6.91
N HIS A 56 7.20 -5.70 8.15
CA HIS A 56 7.18 -6.78 9.12
C HIS A 56 6.04 -7.74 8.76
N PRO A 57 6.24 -9.07 8.84
CA PRO A 57 5.20 -10.06 8.56
C PRO A 57 3.88 -9.80 9.30
N ASP A 58 3.94 -9.13 10.44
CA ASP A 58 2.78 -8.87 11.30
C ASP A 58 1.75 -7.91 10.68
N GLN A 59 2.12 -7.08 9.70
CA GLN A 59 1.12 -6.29 8.97
C GLN A 59 0.13 -7.17 8.20
N LYS A 60 0.56 -8.38 7.80
CA LYS A 60 -0.31 -9.39 7.16
C LYS A 60 -1.33 -9.97 8.13
N ALA A 61 -1.07 -9.92 9.43
CA ALA A 61 -1.98 -10.44 10.44
C ALA A 61 -3.32 -9.69 10.42
N VAL A 62 -3.29 -8.37 10.21
CA VAL A 62 -4.50 -7.54 10.11
C VAL A 62 -5.33 -7.96 8.91
N LYS A 63 -4.75 -8.02 7.71
CA LYS A 63 -5.47 -8.44 6.49
C LYS A 63 -6.02 -9.86 6.62
N LYS A 64 -5.25 -10.79 7.19
CA LYS A 64 -5.72 -12.16 7.44
C LYS A 64 -6.93 -12.21 8.38
N ALA A 65 -6.98 -11.37 9.41
CA ALA A 65 -8.08 -11.33 10.36
C ALA A 65 -9.35 -10.72 9.75
N VAL A 66 -9.23 -9.60 9.03
CA VAL A 66 -10.40 -8.90 8.49
C VAL A 66 -10.91 -9.48 7.17
N GLY A 67 -10.03 -10.10 6.37
CA GLY A 67 -10.37 -10.65 5.06
C GLY A 67 -10.88 -9.58 4.09
N ASP A 68 -12.00 -9.87 3.44
CA ASP A 68 -12.64 -8.96 2.47
C ASP A 68 -13.64 -7.99 3.13
N ARG A 69 -13.79 -8.05 4.46
CA ARG A 69 -14.73 -7.17 5.20
C ARG A 69 -14.25 -5.72 5.28
N MET A 70 -12.95 -5.48 5.11
CA MET A 70 -12.33 -4.17 5.16
C MET A 70 -11.06 -4.16 4.32
N LEU A 71 -10.82 -3.07 3.59
CA LEU A 71 -9.60 -2.91 2.81
C LEU A 71 -8.43 -2.55 3.73
N VAL A 72 -7.27 -3.15 3.48
CA VAL A 72 -6.05 -2.96 4.28
C VAL A 72 -4.92 -2.48 3.40
N GLY A 73 -4.35 -1.33 3.78
CA GLY A 73 -3.17 -0.78 3.14
C GLY A 73 -1.97 -0.78 4.06
N VAL A 74 -0.78 -0.78 3.44
CA VAL A 74 0.49 -0.71 4.16
C VAL A 74 1.35 0.44 3.66
N VAL A 75 2.14 0.99 4.58
CA VAL A 75 3.12 2.02 4.30
C VAL A 75 4.44 1.69 4.97
N GLY A 76 5.54 1.90 4.25
CA GLY A 76 6.87 1.88 4.85
C GLY A 76 7.95 1.38 3.92
N ASN A 77 8.85 2.29 3.53
CA ASN A 77 10.03 1.96 2.74
C ASN A 77 9.74 1.17 1.44
N ILE A 78 8.58 1.40 0.83
CA ILE A 78 8.22 0.87 -0.49
C ILE A 78 8.88 1.79 -1.52
N THR A 79 9.95 1.30 -2.15
CA THR A 79 10.81 2.11 -3.03
C THR A 79 10.90 1.56 -4.46
N THR A 80 10.36 0.37 -4.73
CA THR A 80 10.35 -0.27 -6.05
C THR A 80 8.95 -0.77 -6.40
N GLY A 81 8.64 -0.82 -7.70
CA GLY A 81 7.40 -1.35 -8.23
C GLY A 81 7.29 -2.85 -7.95
N THR A 82 8.42 -3.56 -7.99
CA THR A 82 8.49 -4.99 -7.61
C THR A 82 8.10 -5.23 -6.16
N THR A 83 8.56 -4.38 -5.23
CA THR A 83 8.19 -4.49 -3.80
C THR A 83 6.71 -4.18 -3.61
N ALA A 84 6.19 -3.13 -4.26
CA ALA A 84 4.78 -2.79 -4.22
C ALA A 84 3.92 -3.96 -4.75
N ASN A 85 4.29 -4.53 -5.90
CA ASN A 85 3.55 -5.64 -6.51
C ASN A 85 3.55 -6.90 -5.63
N ARG A 86 4.70 -7.22 -5.01
CA ARG A 86 4.81 -8.34 -4.07
C ARG A 86 3.84 -8.19 -2.88
N LEU A 87 3.69 -6.99 -2.34
CA LEU A 87 2.78 -6.71 -1.23
C LEU A 87 1.31 -6.99 -1.63
N LEU A 88 0.94 -6.69 -2.87
CA LEU A 88 -0.42 -6.89 -3.36
C LEU A 88 -0.68 -8.35 -3.76
N GLU A 89 0.18 -8.91 -4.60
CA GLU A 89 -0.03 -10.23 -5.22
C GLU A 89 0.35 -11.41 -4.31
N GLU A 90 1.41 -11.27 -3.52
CA GLU A 90 1.91 -12.36 -2.67
C GLU A 90 1.45 -12.22 -1.21
N ASP A 91 1.45 -10.99 -0.68
CA ASP A 91 1.09 -10.74 0.71
C ASP A 91 -0.41 -10.49 0.92
N GLY A 92 -1.18 -10.41 -0.17
CA GLY A 92 -2.64 -10.32 -0.16
C GLY A 92 -3.20 -8.99 0.37
N LEU A 93 -2.40 -7.93 0.39
CA LEU A 93 -2.80 -6.60 0.83
C LEU A 93 -3.54 -5.86 -0.29
N ASP A 94 -4.42 -4.92 0.08
CA ASP A 94 -5.26 -4.22 -0.90
C ASP A 94 -4.56 -2.98 -1.48
N TYR A 95 -3.73 -2.30 -0.68
CA TYR A 95 -3.04 -1.08 -1.11
C TYR A 95 -1.59 -0.98 -0.61
N ALA A 96 -0.71 -0.50 -1.50
CA ALA A 96 0.67 -0.12 -1.19
C ALA A 96 0.80 1.41 -1.21
N LEU A 97 0.96 2.04 -0.04
CA LEU A 97 1.07 3.49 0.11
C LEU A 97 2.54 3.93 0.12
N VAL A 98 2.88 4.91 -0.71
CA VAL A 98 4.25 5.43 -0.82
C VAL A 98 4.30 6.90 -0.43
N GLY A 99 5.21 7.24 0.48
CA GLY A 99 5.43 8.62 0.96
C GLY A 99 6.74 9.20 0.49
N ARG A 100 7.81 9.04 1.30
CA ARG A 100 9.14 9.66 1.09
C ARG A 100 9.71 9.49 -0.33
N TRP A 101 9.42 8.38 -1.00
CA TRP A 101 9.98 8.11 -2.32
C TRP A 101 9.36 8.96 -3.44
N PHE A 102 8.08 9.32 -3.31
CA PHE A 102 7.45 10.30 -4.21
C PHE A 102 8.08 11.70 -4.14
N GLN A 103 8.63 12.07 -2.98
CA GLN A 103 9.30 13.37 -2.83
C GLN A 103 10.60 13.46 -3.63
N LYS A 104 11.31 12.33 -3.78
CA LYS A 104 12.54 12.24 -4.59
C LYS A 104 12.25 11.99 -6.07
N HIS A 105 11.15 11.30 -6.37
CA HIS A 105 10.80 10.83 -7.71
C HIS A 105 9.37 11.24 -8.05
N PRO A 106 9.14 12.44 -8.62
CA PRO A 106 7.79 12.89 -8.99
C PRO A 106 7.07 11.98 -9.99
N SER A 107 7.84 11.28 -10.84
CA SER A 107 7.35 10.30 -11.80
C SER A 107 7.37 8.86 -11.26
N LEU A 108 7.26 8.65 -9.94
CA LEU A 108 7.47 7.33 -9.34
C LEU A 108 6.55 6.24 -9.91
N VAL A 109 5.27 6.57 -10.17
CA VAL A 109 4.31 5.64 -10.79
C VAL A 109 4.83 5.15 -12.14
N TRP A 110 5.44 6.04 -12.92
CA TRP A 110 6.04 5.70 -14.21
C TRP A 110 7.22 4.75 -14.04
N SER A 111 8.12 5.05 -13.10
CA SER A 111 9.26 4.18 -12.80
C SER A 111 8.81 2.79 -12.35
N PHE A 112 7.78 2.70 -11.51
CA PHE A 112 7.21 1.41 -11.11
C PHE A 112 6.59 0.66 -12.29
N ALA A 113 5.88 1.38 -13.17
CA ALA A 113 5.29 0.80 -14.38
C ALA A 113 6.37 0.23 -15.33
N GLU A 114 7.49 0.94 -15.49
CA GLU A 114 8.66 0.45 -16.24
C GLU A 114 9.29 -0.79 -15.61
N GLU A 115 9.50 -0.79 -14.29
CA GLU A 115 10.03 -1.96 -13.56
C GLU A 115 9.14 -3.20 -13.69
N LEU A 116 7.82 -3.01 -13.68
CA LEU A 116 6.83 -4.07 -13.81
C LEU A 116 6.50 -4.44 -15.27
N GLY A 117 7.00 -3.66 -16.24
CA GLY A 117 6.72 -3.85 -17.66
C GLY A 117 5.23 -3.65 -18.03
N VAL A 118 4.50 -2.83 -17.27
CA VAL A 118 3.08 -2.53 -17.51
C VAL A 118 2.92 -1.12 -18.06
N ASP A 119 1.97 -0.94 -18.99
CA ASP A 119 1.61 0.40 -19.44
C ASP A 119 0.56 1.03 -18.50
N HIS A 120 0.52 2.36 -18.41
CA HIS A 120 -0.43 3.08 -17.58
C HIS A 120 -0.98 4.31 -18.29
N LYS A 121 -1.97 4.98 -17.70
CA LYS A 121 -2.47 6.24 -18.25
C LYS A 121 -1.71 7.41 -17.63
N VAL A 122 -1.16 8.25 -18.49
CA VAL A 122 -0.60 9.57 -18.15
C VAL A 122 -1.23 10.66 -19.00
N ALA A 123 -0.95 11.91 -18.63
CA ALA A 123 -1.28 13.05 -19.47
C ALA A 123 -0.70 12.86 -20.88
N ASN A 124 -1.52 13.11 -21.91
CA ASN A 124 -1.12 12.87 -23.30
C ASN A 124 0.18 13.60 -23.67
N GLN A 125 0.43 14.76 -23.07
CA GLN A 125 1.62 15.60 -23.23
C GLN A 125 2.91 14.91 -22.75
N MET A 126 2.79 13.99 -21.79
CA MET A 126 3.91 13.24 -21.23
C MET A 126 4.13 11.91 -21.95
N SER A 127 3.11 11.28 -22.54
CA SER A 127 3.25 9.98 -23.20
C SER A 127 3.77 10.04 -24.63
N TRP A 128 3.31 10.99 -25.42
CA TRP A 128 3.59 11.02 -26.86
C TRP A 128 5.08 11.05 -27.26
N PRO A 129 6.04 11.63 -26.49
CA PRO A 129 7.45 11.60 -26.85
C PRO A 129 8.08 10.19 -26.70
N PHE A 130 7.47 9.33 -25.89
CA PHE A 130 7.94 7.97 -25.63
C PHE A 130 7.14 6.92 -26.42
N GLY A 131 5.97 7.30 -26.94
CA GLY A 131 5.17 6.49 -27.86
C GLY A 131 5.60 6.63 -29.32
N GLY A 132 5.40 5.57 -30.10
CA GLY A 132 5.50 5.65 -31.56
C GLY A 132 4.36 6.48 -32.17
N ARG A 133 4.53 6.98 -33.40
CA ARG A 133 3.48 7.70 -34.12
C ARG A 133 2.25 6.80 -34.32
N GLY A 134 1.09 7.22 -33.80
CA GLY A 134 -0.15 6.42 -33.84
C GLY A 134 -0.21 5.29 -32.81
N SER A 135 0.77 5.19 -31.91
CA SER A 135 0.77 4.20 -30.84
C SER A 135 -0.20 4.61 -29.74
N THR A 136 -0.94 3.63 -29.21
CA THR A 136 -1.72 3.77 -27.98
C THR A 136 -0.90 3.46 -26.73
N THR A 137 0.30 2.89 -26.89
CA THR A 137 1.22 2.52 -25.81
C THR A 137 2.54 3.29 -25.93
N TYR A 138 3.18 3.56 -24.80
CA TYR A 138 4.45 4.29 -24.75
C TYR A 138 5.51 3.62 -23.88
N LEU A 139 5.12 2.66 -23.03
CA LEU A 139 6.05 1.75 -22.39
C LEU A 139 6.21 0.51 -23.26
N LYS A 140 7.46 0.14 -23.56
CA LYS A 140 7.76 -1.17 -24.14
C LYS A 140 7.54 -2.19 -23.03
N ALA A 141 6.59 -3.11 -23.22
CA ALA A 141 6.49 -4.27 -22.35
C ALA A 141 7.87 -4.92 -22.23
N ALA A 142 8.32 -5.20 -21.00
CA ALA A 142 9.58 -5.89 -20.78
C ALA A 142 9.53 -7.20 -21.58
N GLN A 143 10.48 -7.41 -22.50
CA GLN A 143 10.62 -8.70 -23.17
C GLN A 143 10.85 -9.74 -22.06
N LYS A 144 9.88 -10.65 -21.89
CA LYS A 144 10.09 -11.85 -21.08
C LYS A 144 11.21 -12.63 -21.75
N ASN A 145 12.38 -12.67 -21.11
CA ASN A 145 13.46 -13.60 -21.46
C ASN A 145 13.02 -15.04 -21.14
#